data_AF-A0A3M0XQB0-F1
#
_entry.id   AF-A0A3M0XQB0-F1
#
_cell.length_a   1.000
_cell.length_b   1.000
_cell.length_c   1.000
_cell.angle_alpha   90.00
_cell.angle_beta   90.00
_cell.angle_gamma   90.00
#
_symmetry.space_group_name_H-M   'P 1'
#
loop_
_entity.id
_entity.type
_entity.pdbx_description
1 polymer ?
#
loop_
_entity_poly.entity_id
_entity_poly.type
_entity_poly.pdbx_seq_one_letter_code
_entity_poly.pdbx_strand_id
1 'polypeptide(L)' 'LNRELQMLSTAPVRNTTEKRAPLWAFEQLGTLRRKLIQRAGRLTRPQGQLTLTMSANPPVRAELLHYLNNLQRAA' A
#
# COMPACT_ATOMS: atom_id res chain seq x y z
N LEU A 1 -11.88 -2.03 3.98
CA LEU A 1 -10.78 -1.04 4.10
C LEU A 1 -9.39 -1.64 3.91
N ASN A 2 -8.82 -2.45 4.82
CA ASN A 2 -7.42 -2.89 4.64
C ASN A 2 -7.20 -4.07 3.67
N ARG A 3 -8.20 -4.95 3.51
CA ARG A 3 -8.09 -6.12 2.63
C ARG A 3 -8.26 -5.76 1.16
N GLU A 4 -9.18 -4.86 0.82
CA GLU A 4 -9.40 -4.41 -0.57
C GLU A 4 -8.16 -3.73 -1.13
N LEU A 5 -7.53 -2.81 -0.36
CA LEU A 5 -6.27 -2.20 -0.78
C LEU A 5 -5.22 -3.25 -1.12
N GLN A 6 -5.09 -4.30 -0.30
CA GLN A 6 -4.16 -5.40 -0.53
C GLN A 6 -4.56 -6.24 -1.75
N MET A 7 -5.84 -6.55 -1.93
CA MET A 7 -6.34 -7.27 -3.10
C MET A 7 -6.13 -6.49 -4.41
N LEU A 8 -6.33 -5.17 -4.39
CA LEU A 8 -6.13 -4.30 -5.56
C LEU A 8 -4.65 -4.15 -5.94
N SER A 9 -3.76 -4.23 -4.95
CA SER A 9 -2.32 -3.99 -5.14
C SER A 9 -1.49 -5.27 -5.22
N THR A 10 -2.04 -6.43 -4.92
CA THR A 10 -1.27 -7.69 -4.93
C THR A 10 -1.99 -8.75 -5.74
N ALA A 11 -1.20 -9.52 -6.49
CA ALA A 11 -1.72 -10.68 -7.18
C ALA A 11 -2.23 -11.72 -6.16
N PRO A 12 -3.28 -12.47 -6.49
CA PRO A 12 -3.63 -13.71 -5.78
C PRO A 12 -2.40 -14.61 -5.61
N VAL A 13 -2.22 -15.18 -4.42
CA VAL A 13 -1.00 -15.97 -4.10
C VAL A 13 -1.31 -17.46 -3.96
N ARG A 14 -2.55 -17.81 -3.63
CA ARG A 14 -2.96 -19.18 -3.34
C ARG A 14 -3.85 -19.72 -4.45
N ASN A 15 -3.99 -21.04 -4.49
CA ASN A 15 -4.97 -21.74 -5.32
C ASN A 15 -6.08 -22.31 -4.43
N THR A 16 -7.04 -23.02 -5.03
CA THR A 16 -8.06 -23.77 -4.29
C THR A 16 -7.39 -24.79 -3.39
N THR A 17 -7.56 -24.63 -2.08
CA THR A 17 -7.08 -25.57 -1.07
C THR A 17 -8.28 -26.24 -0.38
N GLU A 18 -8.14 -27.49 0.07
CA GLU A 18 -9.19 -28.20 0.81
C GLU A 18 -9.64 -27.41 2.06
N LYS A 19 -8.68 -26.78 2.74
CA LYS A 19 -8.96 -25.81 3.79
C LYS A 19 -9.32 -24.48 3.12
N ARG A 20 -10.42 -23.82 3.53
CA ARG A 20 -10.88 -22.51 3.01
C ARG A 20 -9.95 -21.36 3.37
N ALA A 21 -8.69 -21.43 2.93
CA ALA A 21 -7.71 -20.39 3.12
C ALA A 21 -8.07 -19.17 2.24
N PRO A 22 -7.87 -17.94 2.73
CA PRO A 22 -8.04 -16.76 1.89
C PRO A 22 -7.09 -16.79 0.71
N LEU A 23 -7.58 -16.40 -0.48
CA LEU A 23 -6.85 -16.41 -1.75
C LEU A 23 -5.60 -15.49 -1.76
N TRP A 24 -5.66 -14.39 -1.00
CA TRP A 24 -4.54 -13.48 -0.79
C TRP A 24 -3.88 -13.71 0.57
N ALA A 25 -2.57 -13.50 0.63
CA ALA A 25 -1.82 -13.44 1.87
C ALA A 25 -1.89 -12.01 2.44
N PHE A 26 -2.77 -11.80 3.42
CA PHE A 26 -2.94 -10.47 4.01
C PHE A 26 -1.86 -10.14 5.04
N GLU A 27 -1.27 -8.97 4.90
CA GLU A 27 -0.54 -8.31 5.98
C GLU A 27 -1.51 -7.80 7.06
N GLN A 28 -1.03 -7.90 8.31
CA GLN A 28 -1.74 -7.38 9.46
C GLN A 28 -1.91 -5.85 9.36
N LEU A 29 -3.05 -5.35 9.82
CA LEU A 29 -3.38 -3.92 9.81
C LEU A 29 -2.30 -3.07 10.49
N GLY A 30 -1.78 -3.49 11.63
CA GLY A 30 -0.73 -2.76 12.34
C GLY A 30 0.57 -2.65 11.55
N THR A 31 0.94 -3.69 10.79
CA THR A 31 2.11 -3.67 9.91
C THR A 31 1.90 -2.71 8.74
N LEU A 32 0.73 -2.76 8.10
CA LEU A 32 0.44 -1.85 7.00
C LEU A 32 0.40 -0.38 7.45
N ARG A 33 -0.20 -0.07 8.61
CA ARG A 33 -0.21 1.31 9.16
C ARG A 33 1.20 1.82 9.46
N ARG A 34 2.08 0.95 9.96
CA ARG A 34 3.51 1.28 10.17
C ARG A 34 4.21 1.62 8.87
N LYS A 35 3.92 0.86 7.81
CA LYS A 35 4.51 1.05 6.47
C LYS A 35 3.96 2.28 5.74
N LEU A 36 2.68 2.62 5.89
CA LEU A 36 2.06 3.69 5.10
C LEU A 36 1.93 5.02 5.84
N ILE A 37 1.57 4.98 7.12
CA ILE A 37 1.12 6.17 7.88
C ILE A 37 2.17 6.60 8.90
N GLN A 38 2.76 5.65 9.64
CA GLN A 38 3.67 5.96 10.75
C GLN A 38 5.13 6.12 10.29
N ARG A 39 5.35 6.63 9.07
CA ARG A 39 6.69 6.98 8.56
C ARG A 39 6.95 8.46 8.74
N ALA A 40 8.19 8.81 9.07
CA ALA A 40 8.62 10.21 9.17
C ALA A 40 8.67 10.86 7.78
N GLY A 41 7.84 11.87 7.58
CA GLY A 41 7.75 12.65 6.35
C GLY A 41 6.79 13.82 6.53
N ARG A 42 6.74 14.72 5.55
CA ARG A 42 5.79 15.83 5.51
C ARG A 42 5.00 15.81 4.21
N LEU A 43 3.68 15.87 4.33
CA LEU A 43 2.81 16.24 3.23
C LEU A 43 2.83 17.76 3.09
N THR A 44 3.26 18.25 1.94
CA THR A 44 3.36 19.66 1.59
C THR A 44 2.65 19.91 0.26
N ARG A 45 2.47 21.19 -0.11
CA ARG A 45 1.88 21.58 -1.40
C ARG A 45 2.79 22.58 -2.15
N PRO A 46 4.02 22.21 -2.52
CA PRO A 46 4.87 23.07 -3.35
C PRO A 46 4.13 23.37 -4.66
N GLN A 47 4.01 24.66 -5.00
CA GLN A 47 3.32 25.11 -6.22
C GLN A 47 1.89 24.54 -6.37
N GLY A 48 1.21 24.27 -5.25
CA GLY A 48 -0.14 23.69 -5.23
C GLY A 48 -0.21 22.17 -5.42
N GLN A 49 0.90 21.48 -5.68
CA GLN A 49 0.91 20.03 -5.88
C GLN A 49 1.14 19.27 -4.58
N LEU A 50 0.22 18.38 -4.20
CA LEU A 50 0.37 17.54 -3.01
C LEU A 50 1.60 16.64 -3.13
N THR A 51 2.59 16.89 -2.28
CA THR A 51 3.92 16.26 -2.33
C THR A 51 4.28 15.69 -0.97
N LEU A 52 4.71 14.43 -0.93
CA LEU A 52 5.26 13.79 0.25
C LEU A 52 6.78 13.93 0.26
N THR A 53 7.31 14.75 1.17
CA THR A 53 8.74 14.96 1.38
C THR A 53 9.24 14.07 2.52
N MET A 54 10.28 13.28 2.29
CA MET A 54 10.89 12.39 3.28
C MET A 54 12.38 12.17 2.98
N SER A 55 13.12 11.62 3.95
CA SER A 55 14.49 11.15 3.71
C SER A 55 14.52 10.12 2.59
N ALA A 56 15.60 10.11 1.80
CA ALA A 56 15.73 9.23 0.66
C ALA A 56 15.59 7.75 1.09
N ASN A 57 14.55 7.08 0.58
CA ASN A 57 14.29 5.68 0.82
C ASN A 57 13.62 5.06 -0.43
N PRO A 58 14.42 4.55 -1.40
CA PRO A 58 13.89 4.06 -2.67
C PRO A 58 12.86 2.93 -2.54
N PRO A 59 13.04 1.91 -1.67
CA PRO A 59 12.03 0.87 -1.45
C PRO A 59 10.68 1.43 -1.01
N VAL A 60 10.69 2.40 -0.09
CA VAL A 60 9.47 3.03 0.43
C VAL A 60 8.77 3.85 -0.63
N ARG A 61 9.53 4.60 -1.43
CA ARG A 61 8.98 5.35 -2.56
C ARG A 61 8.28 4.42 -3.55
N ALA A 62 8.91 3.30 -3.91
CA ALA A 62 8.32 2.32 -4.83
C ALA A 62 7.04 1.70 -4.25
N GLU A 63 7.05 1.31 -2.97
CA GLU A 63 5.88 0.76 -2.26
C GLU A 63 4.71 1.75 -2.22
N LEU A 64 4.96 3.02 -1.88
CA LEU A 64 3.91 4.06 -1.83
C LEU A 64 3.33 4.35 -3.22
N LEU A 65 4.17 4.47 -4.24
CA LEU A 65 3.72 4.68 -5.62
C LEU A 65 2.92 3.50 -6.14
N HIS A 66 3.32 2.27 -5.80
CA HIS A 66 2.57 1.06 -6.14
C HIS A 66 1.14 1.09 -5.60
N TYR A 67 0.96 1.40 -4.31
CA TYR A 67 -0.39 1.52 -3.74
C TYR A 67 -1.19 2.67 -4.36
N LEU A 68 -0.57 3.85 -4.54
CA LEU A 68 -1.23 5.02 -5.10
C LEU A 68 -1.73 4.77 -6.52
N ASN A 69 -0.90 4.18 -7.38
CA ASN A 69 -1.26 3.88 -8.76
C ASN A 69 -2.42 2.88 -8.84
N ASN A 70 -2.42 1.84 -8.02
CA ASN A 70 -3.50 0.86 -8.01
C ASN A 70 -4.82 1.46 -7.49
N LEU A 71 -4.76 2.36 -6.50
CA LEU A 71 -5.94 3.08 -6.03
C LEU A 71 -6.51 4.02 -7.09
N GLN A 72 -5.65 4.76 -7.81
CA GLN A 72 -6.09 5.66 -8.88
C GLN A 72 -6.75 4.91 -10.04
N ARG A 73 -6.31 3.68 -10.34
CA ARG A 73 -6.91 2.85 -11.40
C ARG A 73 -8.27 2.26 -11.01
N ALA A 74 -8.58 2.21 -9.72
CA ALA A 74 -9.81 1.62 -9.18
C ALA A 74 -10.90 2.66 -8.87
N ALA A 75 -10.59 3.95 -8.95
CA ALA A 75 -11.49 5.09 -8.70
C ALA A 75 -12.02 5.66 -10.01
#